data_AF-A0A7S3KXL0-F1
#
_entry.id   AF-A0A7S3KXL0-F1
#
_cell.length_a   1.000
_cell.length_b   1.000
_cell.length_c   1.000
_cell.angle_alpha   90.00
_cell.angle_beta   90.00
_cell.angle_gamma   90.00
#
_symmetry.space_group_name_H-M   'P 1'
#
loop_
_entity.id
_entity.type
_entity.pdbx_description
1 polymer ?
#
loop_
_entity_poly.entity_id
_entity_poly.type
_entity_poly.pdbx_seq_one_letter_code
_entity_poly.pdbx_strand_id
1 'polypeptide(L)'
;MSLSTHLPARTSSNGASVDPSTLRDCEERMEHALACLEKYLTQELLEAREIVPELVARETPLLDFWRTELNDPLKAAIRLAKYWKARKVCFVERWLLPLNQTGAGALTMEDVELLRTGSRALIKRPGEGFLVIIDDSRLPRSPGMFFFRLMFYAARLHNDEVTQRDGATFVYIVNSKATPTPNLDKQTYQMVDQGLPMKTKAYHVVQVYEEGRKEYMDYMGFKQSKIVRYRNAQINPNLIVADSFHGTRTLLQQLGLRMEHLPRCVGGSYDYRQFTEWTRMRLSVEDIMSSTPVFANNLLIASNTKPAPPGASKTRGRGDEDTKAKALVAREINASKARRCYHRRELQLLVLQEQSRAFSRRNAELRKDNARIEDLLLQARARVALEEFPYFT
;
A
#
# COMPACT_ATOMS: atom_id res chain seq x y z
N MET A 1 29.52 29.47 -5.80
CA MET A 1 29.43 28.41 -6.83
C MET A 1 27.99 27.92 -6.88
N SER A 2 27.20 28.46 -7.82
CA SER A 2 25.78 28.16 -7.99
C SER A 2 25.63 26.98 -8.93
N LEU A 3 25.28 25.80 -8.42
CA LEU A 3 24.92 24.65 -9.23
C LEU A 3 23.47 24.81 -9.68
N SER A 4 23.29 25.42 -10.86
CA SER A 4 22.02 25.46 -11.57
C SER A 4 21.72 24.07 -12.14
N THR A 5 20.89 23.29 -11.45
CA THR A 5 20.33 22.05 -11.97
C THR A 5 19.03 22.36 -12.71
N HIS A 6 19.12 22.53 -14.02
CA HIS A 6 17.95 22.52 -14.90
C HIS A 6 17.31 21.13 -14.89
N LEU A 7 16.24 20.95 -14.11
CA LEU A 7 15.34 19.81 -14.24
C LEU A 7 14.35 20.10 -15.39
N PRO A 8 14.21 19.22 -16.39
CA PRO A 8 13.25 19.41 -17.47
C PRO A 8 11.82 19.36 -16.93
N ALA A 9 10.97 20.22 -17.50
CA ALA A 9 9.54 20.29 -17.18
C ALA A 9 8.88 18.93 -17.41
N ARG A 10 8.38 18.31 -16.33
CA ARG A 10 7.63 17.04 -16.39
C ARG A 10 6.19 17.32 -16.81
N THR A 11 5.81 16.81 -17.99
CA THR A 11 4.41 16.71 -18.40
C THR A 11 3.72 15.65 -17.54
N SER A 12 2.57 16.00 -16.97
CA SER A 12 1.75 15.09 -16.18
C SER A 12 1.20 13.97 -17.08
N SER A 13 1.76 12.75 -16.97
CA SER A 13 1.28 11.58 -17.69
C SER A 13 -0.05 11.09 -17.07
N ASN A 14 -1.15 11.73 -17.47
CA ASN A 14 -2.47 11.16 -17.28
C ASN A 14 -2.59 9.89 -18.14
N GLY A 15 -2.39 8.72 -17.54
CA GLY A 15 -2.87 7.43 -18.04
C GLY A 15 -2.52 7.08 -19.49
N ALA A 16 -1.33 7.46 -19.96
CA ALA A 16 -0.87 7.03 -21.28
C ALA A 16 -0.89 5.49 -21.31
N SER A 17 -1.73 4.93 -22.17
CA SER A 17 -1.77 3.48 -22.40
C SER A 17 -0.38 3.06 -22.84
N VAL A 18 0.20 2.08 -22.12
CA VAL A 18 1.49 1.50 -22.49
C VAL A 18 1.35 0.92 -23.89
N ASP A 19 2.26 1.28 -24.80
CA ASP A 19 2.28 0.73 -26.15
C ASP A 19 2.34 -0.81 -26.07
N PRO A 20 1.38 -1.54 -26.70
CA PRO A 20 1.40 -2.99 -26.75
C PRO A 20 2.72 -3.59 -27.24
N SER A 21 3.46 -2.88 -28.10
CA SER A 21 4.78 -3.32 -28.57
C SER A 21 5.80 -3.40 -27.43
N THR A 22 5.77 -2.42 -26.51
CA THR A 22 6.65 -2.33 -25.35
C THR A 22 6.35 -3.44 -24.34
N LEU A 23 5.07 -3.78 -24.17
CA LEU A 23 4.66 -4.90 -23.31
C LEU A 23 5.22 -6.23 -23.83
N ARG A 24 5.09 -6.48 -25.14
CA ARG A 24 5.59 -7.72 -25.75
C ARG A 24 7.12 -7.84 -25.65
N ASP A 25 7.86 -6.77 -25.95
CA ASP A 25 9.33 -6.75 -25.80
C ASP A 25 9.76 -7.02 -24.35
N CYS A 26 9.06 -6.42 -23.38
CA CYS A 26 9.28 -6.65 -21.96
C CYS A 26 9.08 -8.13 -21.59
N GLU A 27 7.96 -8.73 -22.01
CA GLU A 27 7.64 -10.13 -21.72
C GLU A 27 8.69 -11.08 -22.32
N GLU A 28 8.99 -10.95 -23.61
CA GLU A 28 9.95 -11.81 -24.30
C GLU A 28 11.34 -11.75 -23.65
N ARG A 29 11.83 -10.54 -23.37
CA ARG A 29 13.18 -10.33 -22.81
C ARG A 29 13.28 -10.76 -21.35
N MET A 30 12.23 -10.55 -20.54
CA MET A 30 12.22 -11.00 -19.16
C MET A 30 12.11 -12.52 -19.04
N GLU A 31 11.27 -13.16 -19.85
CA GLU A 31 11.17 -14.62 -19.84
C GLU A 31 12.47 -15.28 -20.31
N HIS A 32 13.10 -14.74 -21.36
CA HIS A 32 14.44 -15.20 -21.76
C HIS A 32 15.46 -15.03 -20.62
N ALA A 33 15.48 -13.88 -19.95
CA ALA A 33 16.39 -13.65 -18.83
C ALA A 33 16.13 -14.61 -17.65
N LEU A 34 14.87 -14.86 -17.30
CA LEU A 34 14.49 -15.83 -16.26
C LEU A 34 14.96 -17.25 -16.57
N ALA A 35 14.89 -17.67 -17.83
CA ALA A 35 15.35 -18.98 -18.29
C ALA A 35 16.88 -19.15 -18.17
N CYS A 36 17.64 -18.05 -18.22
CA CYS A 36 19.10 -18.05 -18.05
C CYS A 36 19.55 -17.98 -16.57
N LEU A 37 18.67 -17.70 -15.62
CA LEU A 37 19.04 -17.60 -14.21
C LEU A 37 19.29 -18.97 -13.59
N GLU A 38 20.19 -19.01 -12.61
CA GLU A 38 20.48 -20.21 -11.83
C GLU A 38 19.23 -20.70 -11.08
N LYS A 39 19.02 -22.02 -11.05
CA LYS A 39 17.80 -22.64 -10.49
C LYS A 39 17.51 -22.23 -9.05
N TYR A 40 18.53 -22.05 -8.22
CA TYR A 40 18.34 -21.67 -6.81
C TYR A 40 17.83 -20.22 -6.63
N LEU A 41 17.95 -19.37 -7.65
CA LEU A 41 17.37 -18.02 -7.64
C LEU A 41 15.90 -18.06 -8.00
N THR A 42 15.52 -18.93 -8.95
CA THR A 42 14.18 -18.96 -9.54
C THR A 42 13.24 -20.01 -8.94
N GLN A 43 13.74 -20.88 -8.06
CA GLN A 43 13.00 -22.01 -7.50
C GLN A 43 11.61 -21.62 -6.95
N GLU A 44 11.52 -20.62 -6.08
CA GLU A 44 10.24 -20.20 -5.48
C GLU A 44 9.29 -19.55 -6.48
N LEU A 45 9.82 -18.85 -7.50
CA LEU A 45 9.01 -18.29 -8.58
C LEU A 45 8.42 -19.40 -9.46
N LEU A 46 9.24 -20.40 -9.82
CA LEU A 46 8.79 -21.54 -10.62
C LEU A 46 7.73 -22.36 -9.88
N GLU A 47 7.95 -22.62 -8.59
CA GLU A 47 6.96 -23.27 -7.71
C GLU A 47 5.64 -22.47 -7.66
N ALA A 48 5.71 -21.13 -7.51
CA ALA A 48 4.51 -20.29 -7.51
C ALA A 48 3.78 -20.30 -8.87
N ARG A 49 4.52 -20.29 -9.99
CA ARG A 49 3.96 -20.37 -11.35
C ARG A 49 3.25 -21.70 -11.59
N GLU A 50 3.78 -22.79 -11.03
CA GLU A 50 3.17 -24.11 -11.13
C GLU A 50 1.90 -24.23 -10.29
N ILE A 51 1.93 -23.75 -9.03
CA ILE A 51 0.84 -23.98 -8.06
C ILE A 51 -0.28 -22.93 -8.20
N VAL A 52 0.06 -21.66 -8.45
CA VAL A 52 -0.88 -20.52 -8.50
C VAL A 52 -0.55 -19.52 -9.62
N PRO A 53 -0.55 -19.94 -10.91
CA PRO A 53 -0.16 -19.08 -12.04
C PRO A 53 -0.96 -17.77 -12.12
N GLU A 54 -2.27 -17.84 -11.87
CA GLU A 54 -3.19 -16.70 -11.80
C GLU A 54 -2.77 -15.66 -10.75
N LEU A 55 -2.25 -16.12 -9.61
CA LEU A 55 -1.75 -15.25 -8.55
C LEU A 55 -0.47 -14.54 -8.99
N VAL A 56 0.45 -15.28 -9.63
CA VAL A 56 1.70 -14.74 -10.15
C VAL A 56 1.44 -13.66 -11.19
N ALA A 57 0.57 -13.92 -12.16
CA ALA A 57 0.20 -12.96 -13.19
C ALA A 57 -0.43 -11.68 -12.59
N ARG A 58 -1.28 -11.84 -11.56
CA ARG A 58 -1.98 -10.71 -10.94
C ARG A 58 -1.12 -9.89 -9.97
N GLU A 59 -0.19 -10.50 -9.25
CA GLU A 59 0.59 -9.82 -8.21
C GLU A 59 1.97 -9.37 -8.65
N THR A 60 2.55 -10.04 -9.65
CA THR A 60 3.86 -9.69 -10.18
C THR A 60 3.84 -9.48 -11.69
N PRO A 61 3.15 -8.42 -12.20
CA PRO A 61 3.26 -8.05 -13.60
C PRO A 61 4.71 -7.76 -13.98
N LEU A 62 5.20 -8.33 -15.08
CA LEU A 62 6.60 -8.21 -15.50
C LEU A 62 7.03 -6.75 -15.69
N LEU A 63 6.14 -5.92 -16.28
CA LEU A 63 6.37 -4.50 -16.52
C LEU A 63 6.75 -3.71 -15.25
N ASP A 64 6.22 -4.10 -14.09
CA ASP A 64 6.48 -3.41 -12.84
C ASP A 64 7.96 -3.53 -12.43
N PHE A 65 8.51 -4.73 -12.59
CA PHE A 65 9.91 -5.04 -12.31
C PHE A 65 10.83 -4.43 -13.37
N TRP A 66 10.41 -4.48 -14.64
CA TRP A 66 11.10 -3.85 -15.76
C TRP A 66 11.32 -2.36 -15.54
N ARG A 67 10.26 -1.62 -15.21
CA ARG A 67 10.32 -0.19 -14.92
C ARG A 67 11.17 0.12 -13.69
N THR A 68 11.02 -0.70 -12.65
CA THR A 68 11.83 -0.57 -11.44
C THR A 68 13.33 -0.66 -11.77
N GLU A 69 13.72 -1.58 -12.65
CA GLU A 69 15.12 -1.78 -13.06
C GLU A 69 15.53 -0.98 -14.31
N LEU A 70 14.81 0.11 -14.63
CA LEU A 70 15.15 1.01 -15.74
C LEU A 70 15.31 0.28 -17.09
N ASN A 71 14.42 -0.69 -17.35
CA ASN A 71 14.38 -1.48 -18.57
C ASN A 71 15.58 -2.45 -18.75
N ASP A 72 16.24 -2.85 -17.65
CA ASP A 72 17.25 -3.91 -17.64
C ASP A 72 16.59 -5.29 -17.43
N PRO A 73 16.49 -6.15 -18.47
CA PRO A 73 15.80 -7.44 -18.40
C PRO A 73 16.37 -8.37 -17.32
N LEU A 74 17.70 -8.42 -17.21
CA LEU A 74 18.38 -9.34 -16.31
C LEU A 74 18.17 -8.93 -14.86
N LYS A 75 18.33 -7.63 -14.55
CA LYS A 75 18.07 -7.13 -13.20
C LYS A 75 16.60 -7.26 -12.83
N ALA A 76 15.68 -6.99 -13.75
CA ALA A 76 14.25 -7.14 -13.53
C ALA A 76 13.88 -8.60 -13.22
N ALA A 77 14.42 -9.56 -13.98
CA ALA A 77 14.24 -10.99 -13.75
C ALA A 77 14.79 -11.42 -12.37
N ILE A 78 15.99 -10.95 -12.00
CA ILE A 78 16.57 -11.21 -10.67
C ILE A 78 15.69 -10.64 -9.55
N ARG A 79 15.20 -9.41 -9.69
CA ARG A 79 14.30 -8.78 -8.70
C ARG A 79 13.00 -9.56 -8.55
N LEU A 80 12.41 -10.01 -9.66
CA LEU A 80 11.20 -10.86 -9.65
C LEU A 80 11.44 -12.20 -8.95
N ALA A 81 12.56 -12.86 -9.22
CA ALA A 81 12.92 -14.10 -8.55
C ALA A 81 13.10 -13.88 -7.03
N LYS A 82 13.81 -12.81 -6.65
CA LYS A 82 13.97 -12.38 -5.26
C LYS A 82 12.64 -12.03 -4.58
N TYR A 83 11.66 -11.46 -5.29
CA TYR A 83 10.33 -11.19 -4.76
C TYR A 83 9.69 -12.44 -4.17
N TRP A 84 9.64 -13.53 -4.94
CA TRP A 84 8.97 -14.77 -4.52
C TRP A 84 9.73 -15.49 -3.41
N LYS A 85 11.06 -15.46 -3.45
CA LYS A 85 11.90 -15.94 -2.34
C LYS A 85 11.65 -15.16 -1.05
N ALA A 86 11.67 -13.82 -1.12
CA ALA A 86 11.41 -12.94 0.01
C ALA A 86 9.99 -13.12 0.55
N ARG A 87 9.01 -13.31 -0.35
CA ARG A 87 7.61 -13.56 0.01
C ARG A 87 7.46 -14.87 0.77
N LYS A 88 8.10 -15.96 0.31
CA LYS A 88 8.10 -17.25 1.01
C LYS A 88 8.63 -17.12 2.44
N VAL A 89 9.72 -16.40 2.63
CA VAL A 89 10.27 -16.13 3.97
C VAL A 89 9.32 -15.29 4.84
N CYS A 90 8.70 -14.24 4.28
CA CYS A 90 7.87 -13.32 5.07
C CYS A 90 6.51 -13.89 5.50
N PHE A 91 5.93 -14.77 4.68
CA PHE A 91 4.58 -15.31 4.85
C PHE A 91 4.55 -16.78 5.24
N VAL A 92 5.71 -17.45 5.27
CA VAL A 92 5.89 -18.86 5.67
C VAL A 92 4.91 -19.74 4.88
N GLU A 93 3.92 -20.36 5.52
CA GLU A 93 2.95 -21.26 4.86
C GLU A 93 1.91 -20.51 4.00
N ARG A 94 1.74 -19.19 4.21
CA ARG A 94 0.70 -18.38 3.56
C ARG A 94 1.20 -17.64 2.32
N TRP A 95 2.43 -17.91 1.88
CA TRP A 95 3.09 -17.17 0.80
C TRP A 95 2.43 -17.34 -0.58
N LEU A 96 1.69 -18.42 -0.81
CA LEU A 96 0.92 -18.65 -2.04
C LEU A 96 -0.54 -18.17 -1.94
N LEU A 97 -0.90 -17.45 -0.88
CA LEU A 97 -2.22 -16.84 -0.73
C LEU A 97 -2.22 -15.40 -1.29
N PRO A 98 -3.38 -14.87 -1.72
CA PRO A 98 -3.50 -13.51 -2.21
C PRO A 98 -3.23 -12.44 -1.13
N LEU A 99 -2.55 -11.36 -1.50
CA LEU A 99 -2.36 -10.17 -0.67
C LEU A 99 -3.66 -9.38 -0.55
N ASN A 100 -4.38 -9.56 0.56
CA ASN A 100 -5.59 -8.81 0.88
C ASN A 100 -5.75 -8.62 2.40
N GLN A 101 -6.62 -7.70 2.81
CA GLN A 101 -6.90 -7.34 4.20
C GLN A 101 -8.00 -8.19 4.85
N THR A 102 -8.45 -9.27 4.19
CA THR A 102 -9.58 -10.08 4.71
C THR A 102 -9.17 -10.97 5.90
N GLY A 103 -7.86 -11.13 6.15
CA GLY A 103 -7.31 -12.08 7.11
C GLY A 103 -7.32 -13.55 6.61
N ALA A 104 -7.94 -13.83 5.47
CA ALA A 104 -7.96 -15.14 4.83
C ALA A 104 -6.88 -15.30 3.75
N GLY A 105 -6.25 -14.20 3.33
CA GLY A 105 -5.17 -14.19 2.34
C GLY A 105 -3.77 -14.39 2.96
N ALA A 106 -2.73 -13.86 2.32
CA ALA A 106 -1.37 -13.92 2.85
C ALA A 106 -1.25 -13.19 4.20
N LEU A 107 -1.94 -12.05 4.36
CA LEU A 107 -2.02 -11.33 5.63
C LEU A 107 -2.96 -12.06 6.61
N THR A 108 -2.52 -12.21 7.85
CA THR A 108 -3.35 -12.74 8.95
C THR A 108 -4.26 -11.65 9.52
N MET A 109 -5.23 -12.00 10.38
CA MET A 109 -6.02 -10.97 11.08
C MET A 109 -5.16 -10.08 11.97
N GLU A 110 -4.14 -10.65 12.58
CA GLU A 110 -3.16 -9.94 13.38
C GLU A 110 -2.40 -8.89 12.56
N ASP A 111 -1.99 -9.23 11.32
CA ASP A 111 -1.40 -8.26 10.39
C ASP A 111 -2.42 -7.16 10.02
N VAL A 112 -3.68 -7.51 9.79
CA VAL A 112 -4.74 -6.56 9.44
C VAL A 112 -5.03 -5.59 10.60
N GLU A 113 -5.01 -6.07 11.84
CA GLU A 113 -5.15 -5.24 13.03
C GLU A 113 -3.98 -4.27 13.18
N LEU A 114 -2.74 -4.73 12.98
CA LEU A 114 -1.57 -3.87 12.98
C LEU A 114 -1.61 -2.86 11.83
N LEU A 115 -2.08 -3.25 10.64
CA LEU A 115 -2.30 -2.32 9.53
C LEU A 115 -3.25 -1.20 9.92
N ARG A 116 -4.41 -1.53 10.52
CA ARG A 116 -5.44 -0.56 10.94
C ARG A 116 -4.96 0.49 11.94
N THR A 117 -3.86 0.24 12.65
CA THR A 117 -3.25 1.25 13.53
C THR A 117 -2.84 2.51 12.78
N GLY A 118 -2.54 2.41 11.48
CA GLY A 118 -1.99 3.51 10.69
C GLY A 118 -0.52 3.78 10.99
N SER A 119 0.19 2.86 11.66
CA SER A 119 1.64 2.95 11.88
C SER A 119 2.45 3.02 10.59
N ARG A 120 1.85 2.62 9.46
CA ARG A 120 2.41 2.62 8.11
C ARG A 120 1.39 3.21 7.14
N ALA A 121 1.18 4.52 7.23
CA ALA A 121 0.25 5.19 6.33
C ALA A 121 0.88 5.38 4.94
N LEU A 122 0.13 5.02 3.91
CA LEU A 122 0.55 5.07 2.51
C LEU A 122 -0.20 6.21 1.83
N ILE A 123 0.53 7.22 1.36
CA ILE A 123 -0.06 8.42 0.77
C ILE A 123 0.38 8.52 -0.68
N LYS A 124 -0.60 8.43 -1.59
CA LYS A 124 -0.37 8.67 -3.01
C LYS A 124 -0.18 10.17 -3.24
N ARG A 125 0.92 10.55 -3.87
CA ARG A 125 1.15 11.94 -4.30
C ARG A 125 1.15 12.00 -5.82
N PRO A 126 0.16 12.66 -6.44
CA PRO A 126 0.09 12.78 -7.89
C PRO A 126 1.41 13.34 -8.46
N GLY A 127 2.07 12.57 -9.33
CA GLY A 127 3.32 12.97 -10.00
C GLY A 127 4.61 12.92 -9.16
N GLU A 128 4.55 12.56 -7.87
CA GLU A 128 5.71 12.55 -6.96
C GLU A 128 6.04 11.17 -6.37
N GLY A 129 5.29 10.14 -6.78
CA GLY A 129 5.35 8.79 -6.21
C GLY A 129 4.80 8.71 -4.79
N PHE A 130 4.90 7.53 -4.18
CA PHE A 130 4.33 7.29 -2.86
C PHE A 130 5.16 7.86 -1.71
N LEU A 131 4.45 8.37 -0.70
CA LEU A 131 4.98 8.72 0.60
C LEU A 131 4.56 7.66 1.62
N VAL A 132 5.52 7.08 2.33
CA VAL A 132 5.28 6.11 3.40
C VAL A 132 5.59 6.77 4.74
N ILE A 133 4.55 6.99 5.56
CA ILE A 133 4.70 7.46 6.93
C ILE A 133 4.89 6.26 7.84
N ILE A 134 5.93 6.29 8.65
CA ILE A 134 6.29 5.25 9.61
C ILE A 134 6.19 5.86 11.01
N ASP A 135 5.13 5.53 11.73
CA ASP A 135 4.85 6.00 13.08
C ASP A 135 4.66 4.79 14.01
N ASP A 136 5.78 4.30 14.54
CA ASP A 136 5.78 3.10 15.37
C ASP A 136 5.07 3.30 16.72
N SER A 137 4.90 4.54 17.18
CA SER A 137 4.15 4.84 18.42
C SER A 137 2.68 4.42 18.39
N ARG A 138 2.17 4.14 17.20
CA ARG A 138 0.81 3.66 16.96
C ARG A 138 0.70 2.14 17.06
N LEU A 139 1.83 1.43 17.16
CA LEU A 139 1.84 -0.01 17.31
C LEU A 139 1.62 -0.39 18.78
N PRO A 140 0.75 -1.37 19.07
CA PRO A 140 0.56 -1.88 20.43
C PRO A 140 1.73 -2.77 20.89
N ARG A 141 2.60 -3.21 19.97
CA ARG A 141 3.72 -4.14 20.23
C ARG A 141 4.75 -4.08 19.10
N SER A 142 5.88 -4.76 19.28
CA SER A 142 6.92 -4.83 18.25
C SER A 142 6.39 -5.46 16.95
N PRO A 143 6.70 -4.90 15.76
CA PRO A 143 6.12 -5.38 14.52
C PRO A 143 6.70 -6.73 14.03
N GLY A 144 7.95 -7.08 14.37
CA GLY A 144 8.60 -8.26 13.77
C GLY A 144 8.52 -8.26 12.24
N MET A 145 8.16 -9.41 11.63
CA MET A 145 8.01 -9.56 10.17
C MET A 145 6.79 -8.84 9.58
N PHE A 146 5.87 -8.32 10.40
CA PHE A 146 4.71 -7.56 9.94
C PHE A 146 5.11 -6.42 9.00
N PHE A 147 6.22 -5.74 9.31
CA PHE A 147 6.71 -4.64 8.50
C PHE A 147 6.88 -5.03 7.02
N PHE A 148 7.53 -6.17 6.76
CA PHE A 148 7.77 -6.62 5.39
C PHE A 148 6.49 -7.09 4.72
N ARG A 149 5.63 -7.84 5.43
CA ARG A 149 4.33 -8.27 4.90
C ARG A 149 3.49 -7.08 4.45
N LEU A 150 3.52 -5.99 5.20
CA LEU A 150 2.83 -4.77 4.81
C LEU A 150 3.52 -4.06 3.63
N MET A 151 4.84 -4.10 3.52
CA MET A 151 5.53 -3.56 2.33
C MET A 151 5.17 -4.33 1.05
N PHE A 152 5.00 -5.66 1.11
CA PHE A 152 4.47 -6.45 0.00
C PHE A 152 3.06 -6.00 -0.39
N TYR A 153 2.18 -5.81 0.60
CA TYR A 153 0.83 -5.32 0.37
C TYR A 153 0.81 -3.89 -0.20
N ALA A 154 1.63 -3.00 0.33
CA ALA A 154 1.80 -1.64 -0.14
C ALA A 154 2.29 -1.62 -1.60
N ALA A 155 3.34 -2.38 -1.92
CA ALA A 155 3.86 -2.51 -3.27
C ALA A 155 2.75 -2.90 -4.25
N ARG A 156 1.91 -3.88 -3.87
CA ARG A 156 0.84 -4.36 -4.73
C ARG A 156 -0.22 -3.29 -5.03
N LEU A 157 -0.52 -2.41 -4.07
CA LEU A 157 -1.57 -1.39 -4.21
C LEU A 157 -1.09 -0.12 -4.91
N HIS A 158 0.19 0.17 -4.78
CA HIS A 158 0.76 1.48 -5.01
C HIS A 158 1.89 1.43 -6.04
N ASN A 159 1.84 0.43 -6.92
CA ASN A 159 2.77 0.29 -8.03
C ASN A 159 2.35 1.17 -9.22
N ASP A 160 2.58 2.48 -9.10
CA ASP A 160 2.47 3.38 -10.24
C ASP A 160 3.83 3.60 -10.91
N GLU A 161 3.83 4.03 -12.17
CA GLU A 161 5.05 4.21 -12.94
C GLU A 161 6.03 5.19 -12.27
N VAL A 162 5.54 6.27 -11.66
CA VAL A 162 6.40 7.27 -11.01
C VAL A 162 7.12 6.63 -9.83
N THR A 163 6.42 5.84 -9.02
CA THR A 163 7.02 5.16 -7.87
C THR A 163 8.00 4.07 -8.27
N GLN A 164 7.73 3.34 -9.36
CA GLN A 164 8.67 2.34 -9.89
C GLN A 164 9.97 2.99 -10.36
N ARG A 165 9.88 4.11 -11.08
CA ARG A 165 11.03 4.80 -11.68
C ARG A 165 11.80 5.66 -10.68
N ASP A 166 11.09 6.49 -9.93
CA ASP A 166 11.68 7.49 -9.04
C ASP A 166 11.84 7.01 -7.59
N GLY A 167 11.11 5.96 -7.22
CA GLY A 167 11.09 5.42 -5.86
C GLY A 167 10.11 6.13 -4.92
N ALA A 168 9.92 5.53 -3.74
CA ALA A 168 9.10 6.03 -2.66
C ALA A 168 9.91 6.85 -1.65
N THR A 169 9.29 7.86 -1.06
CA THR A 169 9.85 8.62 0.07
C THR A 169 9.33 8.05 1.38
N PHE A 170 10.21 7.82 2.35
CA PHE A 170 9.86 7.29 3.67
C PHE A 170 10.09 8.35 4.75
N VAL A 171 9.11 8.53 5.62
CA VAL A 171 9.17 9.45 6.77
C VAL A 171 8.99 8.67 8.06
N TYR A 172 10.06 8.49 8.81
CA TYR A 172 10.05 7.90 10.15
C TYR A 172 9.77 8.98 11.19
N ILE A 173 8.68 8.82 11.92
CA ILE A 173 8.30 9.70 13.03
C ILE A 173 8.89 9.13 14.31
N VAL A 174 9.70 9.95 14.98
CA VAL A 174 10.29 9.65 16.27
C VAL A 174 9.57 10.50 17.30
N ASN A 175 8.93 9.86 18.28
CA ASN A 175 8.29 10.52 19.42
C ASN A 175 8.67 9.80 20.71
N SER A 176 8.16 10.29 21.84
CA SER A 176 8.52 9.73 23.14
C SER A 176 7.99 8.34 23.44
N LYS A 177 6.99 7.86 22.70
CA LYS A 177 6.43 6.52 22.84
C LYS A 177 7.28 5.55 22.04
N ALA A 178 8.48 5.30 22.54
CA ALA A 178 9.39 4.35 21.93
C ALA A 178 8.77 2.94 21.95
N THR A 179 8.49 2.40 20.77
CA THR A 179 8.29 0.96 20.62
C THR A 179 9.61 0.27 20.36
N PRO A 180 9.77 -0.99 20.81
CA PRO A 180 10.98 -1.76 20.53
C PRO A 180 11.21 -1.89 19.03
N THR A 181 12.41 -1.50 18.59
CA THR A 181 12.86 -1.76 17.22
C THR A 181 12.78 -3.27 16.98
N PRO A 182 12.17 -3.75 15.89
CA PRO A 182 12.19 -5.17 15.58
C PRO A 182 13.64 -5.64 15.41
N ASN A 183 14.00 -6.72 16.12
CA ASN A 183 15.27 -7.44 15.98
C ASN A 183 15.26 -8.22 14.66
N LEU A 184 15.37 -7.50 13.56
CA LEU A 184 15.48 -8.06 12.22
C LEU A 184 16.90 -7.82 11.73
N ASP A 185 17.52 -8.88 11.23
CA ASP A 185 18.87 -8.82 10.67
C ASP A 185 18.87 -8.02 9.36
N LYS A 186 20.04 -7.50 9.00
CA LYS A 186 20.26 -6.70 7.79
C LYS A 186 19.93 -7.46 6.51
N GLN A 187 20.20 -8.76 6.47
CA GLN A 187 20.02 -9.58 5.26
C GLN A 187 18.54 -9.71 4.93
N THR A 188 17.68 -9.89 5.94
CA THR A 188 16.22 -9.92 5.75
C THR A 188 15.70 -8.60 5.16
N TYR A 189 16.20 -7.45 5.64
CA TYR A 189 15.86 -6.14 5.03
C TYR A 189 16.29 -6.06 3.56
N GLN A 190 17.55 -6.40 3.27
CA GLN A 190 18.09 -6.33 1.93
C GLN A 190 17.37 -7.27 0.97
N MET A 191 17.02 -8.47 1.43
CA MET A 191 16.27 -9.44 0.65
C MET A 191 14.90 -8.89 0.23
N VAL A 192 14.15 -8.27 1.15
CA VAL A 192 12.83 -7.70 0.83
C VAL A 192 12.95 -6.46 -0.05
N ASP A 193 13.84 -5.53 0.27
CA ASP A 193 14.06 -4.28 -0.50
C ASP A 193 14.51 -4.57 -1.95
N GLN A 194 15.34 -5.60 -2.15
CA GLN A 194 15.77 -6.06 -3.47
C GLN A 194 14.76 -6.94 -4.20
N GLY A 195 13.65 -7.33 -3.55
CA GLY A 195 12.59 -8.13 -4.15
C GLY A 195 11.38 -7.30 -4.55
N LEU A 196 11.07 -6.21 -3.85
CA LEU A 196 9.87 -5.42 -4.16
C LEU A 196 10.04 -4.63 -5.47
N PRO A 197 8.98 -4.48 -6.29
CA PRO A 197 9.00 -3.65 -7.50
C PRO A 197 8.88 -2.16 -7.17
N MET A 198 9.68 -1.69 -6.21
CA MET A 198 9.77 -0.28 -5.84
C MET A 198 11.21 0.04 -5.45
N LYS A 199 11.61 1.30 -5.64
CA LYS A 199 12.87 1.83 -5.12
C LYS A 199 12.61 2.70 -3.90
N THR A 200 13.63 2.85 -3.05
CA THR A 200 13.62 3.93 -2.07
C THR A 200 14.25 5.17 -2.70
N LYS A 201 13.52 6.29 -2.70
CA LYS A 201 14.02 7.60 -3.14
C LYS A 201 14.77 8.32 -2.02
N ALA A 202 14.17 8.37 -0.84
CA ALA A 202 14.70 9.12 0.29
C ALA A 202 14.14 8.59 1.62
N TYR A 203 14.95 8.76 2.67
CA TYR A 203 14.55 8.56 4.06
C TYR A 203 14.62 9.87 4.81
N HIS A 204 13.58 10.17 5.58
CA HIS A 204 13.54 11.29 6.52
C HIS A 204 13.22 10.75 7.91
N VAL A 205 14.03 11.09 8.90
CA VAL A 205 13.81 10.75 10.31
C VAL A 205 13.46 12.04 11.01
N VAL A 206 12.20 12.16 11.43
CA VAL A 206 11.59 13.40 11.94
C VAL A 206 11.33 13.23 13.42
N GLN A 207 11.98 14.05 14.24
CA GLN A 207 11.66 14.13 15.66
C GLN A 207 10.43 15.00 15.87
N VAL A 208 9.48 14.47 16.63
CA VAL A 208 8.36 15.25 17.16
C VAL A 208 8.91 16.18 18.24
N TYR A 209 8.55 17.46 18.15
CA TYR A 209 8.87 18.43 19.19
C TYR A 209 8.06 18.11 20.45
N GLU A 210 8.75 17.81 21.54
CA GLU A 210 8.17 17.61 22.87
C GLU A 210 8.90 18.50 23.87
N GLU A 211 8.18 19.45 24.45
CA GLU A 211 8.72 20.39 25.44
C GLU A 211 9.29 19.62 26.65
N GLY A 212 10.49 20.02 27.08
CA GLY A 212 11.20 19.39 28.21
C GLY A 212 11.79 18.00 27.94
N ARG A 213 11.82 17.54 26.68
CA ARG A 213 12.34 16.20 26.31
C ARG A 213 13.39 16.22 25.20
N LYS A 214 14.04 17.36 24.97
CA LYS A 214 14.96 17.55 23.84
C LYS A 214 16.05 16.49 23.79
N GLU A 215 16.78 16.26 24.88
CA GLU A 215 17.90 15.32 24.93
C GLU A 215 17.45 13.87 24.65
N TYR A 216 16.28 13.50 25.16
CA TYR A 216 15.68 12.19 24.90
C TYR A 216 15.29 12.04 23.43
N MET A 217 14.67 13.06 22.84
CA MET A 217 14.28 13.08 21.43
C MET A 217 15.50 13.07 20.50
N ASP A 218 16.57 13.77 20.88
CA ASP A 218 17.88 13.76 20.19
C ASP A 218 18.47 12.36 20.17
N TYR A 219 18.55 11.69 21.32
CA TYR A 219 18.99 10.31 21.42
C TYR A 219 18.14 9.36 20.55
N MET A 220 16.82 9.46 20.64
CA MET A 220 15.91 8.59 19.89
C MET A 220 16.00 8.82 18.37
N GLY A 221 16.10 10.07 17.92
CA GLY A 221 16.26 10.40 16.50
C GLY A 221 17.60 9.94 15.96
N PHE A 222 18.68 10.13 16.73
CA PHE A 222 19.99 9.57 16.40
C PHE A 222 19.94 8.05 16.27
N LYS A 223 19.38 7.34 17.26
CA LYS A 223 19.23 5.89 17.24
C LYS A 223 18.44 5.42 16.00
N GLN A 224 17.31 6.05 15.70
CA GLN A 224 16.49 5.69 14.54
C GLN A 224 17.23 5.95 13.22
N SER A 225 17.95 7.08 13.09
CA SER A 225 18.75 7.37 11.89
C SER A 225 19.85 6.34 11.67
N LYS A 226 20.51 5.86 12.74
CA LYS A 226 21.50 4.78 12.65
C LYS A 226 20.87 3.47 12.21
N ILE A 227 19.68 3.12 12.71
CA ILE A 227 18.94 1.93 12.29
C ILE A 227 18.60 2.00 10.80
N VAL A 228 18.06 3.14 10.33
CA VAL A 228 17.71 3.33 8.92
C VAL A 228 18.94 3.24 8.03
N ARG A 229 20.05 3.88 8.41
CA ARG A 229 21.32 3.80 7.67
C ARG A 229 21.92 2.40 7.67
N TYR A 230 21.82 1.66 8.77
CA TYR A 230 22.29 0.28 8.84
C TYR A 230 21.52 -0.64 7.89
N ARG A 231 20.19 -0.45 7.79
CA ARG A 231 19.31 -1.20 6.89
C ARG A 231 19.54 -0.82 5.42
N ASN A 232 19.82 0.45 5.14
CA ASN A 232 20.03 0.95 3.78
C ASN A 232 21.36 1.70 3.67
N ALA A 233 22.43 0.97 3.34
CA ALA A 233 23.77 1.54 3.23
C ALA A 233 23.94 2.53 2.07
N GLN A 234 23.02 2.54 1.10
CA GLN A 234 23.11 3.37 -0.10
C GLN A 234 22.49 4.76 0.10
N ILE A 235 21.53 4.90 1.02
CA ILE A 235 20.76 6.14 1.21
C ILE A 235 20.94 6.61 2.65
N ASN A 236 21.66 7.72 2.82
CA ASN A 236 21.77 8.37 4.11
C ASN A 236 20.41 9.03 4.47
N PRO A 237 19.84 8.73 5.65
CA PRO A 237 18.61 9.37 6.08
C PRO A 237 18.85 10.84 6.43
N ASN A 238 17.90 11.70 6.07
CA ASN A 238 17.85 13.08 6.53
C ASN A 238 17.30 13.10 7.96
N LEU A 239 18.15 13.33 8.95
CA LEU A 239 17.71 13.55 10.33
C LEU A 239 17.23 14.99 10.48
N ILE A 240 15.97 15.16 10.89
CA ILE A 240 15.30 16.45 11.05
C ILE A 240 15.07 16.67 12.53
N VAL A 241 15.82 17.64 13.06
CA VAL A 241 15.78 18.10 14.46
C VAL A 241 15.42 19.57 14.45
N ALA A 242 14.43 19.96 15.25
CA ALA A 242 14.07 21.36 15.40
C ALA A 242 13.58 21.64 16.82
N ASP A 243 13.87 22.85 17.31
CA ASP A 243 13.48 23.30 18.65
C ASP A 243 12.03 23.82 18.72
N SER A 244 11.25 23.66 17.65
CA SER A 244 9.82 24.02 17.62
C SER A 244 9.08 23.31 16.50
N PHE A 245 7.75 23.25 16.66
CA PHE A 245 6.84 22.75 15.62
C PHE A 245 6.97 23.50 14.29
N HIS A 246 7.15 24.82 14.34
CA HIS A 246 7.34 25.65 13.15
C HIS A 246 8.68 25.35 12.47
N GLY A 247 9.75 25.12 13.25
CA GLY A 247 11.05 24.72 12.72
C GLY A 247 10.98 23.38 11.98
N THR A 248 10.34 22.36 12.56
CA THR A 248 10.15 21.04 11.91
C THR A 248 9.41 21.20 10.58
N ARG A 249 8.33 21.99 10.58
CA ARG A 249 7.55 22.28 9.37
C ARG A 249 8.41 22.91 8.26
N THR A 250 9.16 23.95 8.59
CA THR A 250 10.01 24.68 7.63
C THR A 250 11.06 23.76 7.01
N LEU A 251 11.74 22.93 7.81
CA LEU A 251 12.73 21.96 7.31
C LEU A 251 12.09 20.91 6.37
N LEU A 252 10.91 20.40 6.71
CA LEU A 252 10.19 19.44 5.85
C LEU A 252 9.77 20.07 4.51
N GLN A 253 9.33 21.34 4.52
CA GLN A 253 8.99 22.07 3.29
C GLN A 253 10.22 22.30 2.40
N GLN A 254 11.38 22.62 2.98
CA GLN A 254 12.65 22.77 2.25
C GLN A 254 13.07 21.46 1.56
N LEU A 255 12.70 20.31 2.11
CA LEU A 255 12.92 19.00 1.51
C LEU A 255 11.86 18.62 0.44
N GLY A 256 10.96 19.54 0.10
CA GLY A 256 9.92 19.35 -0.90
C GLY A 256 8.72 18.53 -0.42
N LEU A 257 8.56 18.31 0.88
CA LEU A 257 7.40 17.60 1.43
C LEU A 257 6.23 18.56 1.60
N ARG A 258 5.06 18.17 1.09
CA ARG A 258 3.82 18.94 1.26
C ARG A 258 3.20 18.67 2.62
N MET A 259 2.77 19.73 3.29
CA MET A 259 2.23 19.64 4.66
C MET A 259 0.90 18.88 4.73
N GLU A 260 0.13 18.90 3.64
CA GLU A 260 -1.12 18.11 3.49
C GLU A 260 -0.91 16.60 3.56
N HIS A 261 0.30 16.12 3.25
CA HIS A 261 0.66 14.71 3.28
C HIS A 261 1.37 14.30 4.57
N LEU A 262 1.58 15.22 5.52
CA LEU A 262 2.34 14.95 6.74
C LEU A 262 1.44 14.99 7.97
N PRO A 263 1.65 14.11 8.97
CA PRO A 263 0.81 14.10 10.16
C PRO A 263 0.88 15.39 10.96
N ARG A 264 -0.20 15.67 11.68
CA ARG A 264 -0.27 16.83 12.58
C ARG A 264 0.80 16.86 13.65
N CYS A 265 1.33 15.71 14.09
CA CYS A 265 2.39 15.66 15.10
C CYS A 265 3.75 16.20 14.61
N VAL A 266 3.93 16.42 13.30
CA VAL A 266 5.20 16.90 12.72
C VAL A 266 5.05 18.18 11.89
N GLY A 267 3.98 18.96 12.08
CA GLY A 267 3.80 20.22 11.35
C GLY A 267 2.75 20.19 10.24
N GLY A 268 2.23 19.01 9.89
CA GLY A 268 1.35 18.85 8.73
C GLY A 268 -0.15 18.92 9.06
N SER A 269 -0.99 18.58 8.09
CA SER A 269 -2.45 18.55 8.22
C SER A 269 -3.08 17.18 7.96
N TYR A 270 -2.29 16.15 7.65
CA TYR A 270 -2.77 14.79 7.46
C TYR A 270 -3.37 14.24 8.77
N ASP A 271 -4.58 13.70 8.66
CA ASP A 271 -5.29 13.04 9.75
C ASP A 271 -5.30 11.54 9.50
N TYR A 272 -4.83 10.75 10.47
CA TYR A 272 -4.84 9.29 10.39
C TYR A 272 -6.25 8.70 10.20
N ARG A 273 -7.33 9.45 10.48
CA ARG A 273 -8.70 9.06 10.12
C ARG A 273 -8.85 8.77 8.62
N GLN A 274 -8.16 9.53 7.77
CA GLN A 274 -8.15 9.29 6.32
C GLN A 274 -7.56 7.91 5.98
N PHE A 275 -6.53 7.48 6.71
CA PHE A 275 -5.97 6.13 6.57
C PHE A 275 -6.97 5.07 7.01
N THR A 276 -7.64 5.27 8.14
CA THR A 276 -8.66 4.35 8.64
C THR A 276 -9.83 4.19 7.66
N GLU A 277 -10.30 5.29 7.08
CA GLU A 277 -11.33 5.30 6.03
C GLU A 277 -10.87 4.53 4.79
N TRP A 278 -9.62 4.78 4.36
CA TRP A 278 -9.01 4.05 3.25
C TRP A 278 -8.93 2.54 3.52
N THR A 279 -8.47 2.12 4.70
CA THR A 279 -8.42 0.71 5.09
C THR A 279 -9.82 0.07 5.09
N ARG A 280 -10.83 0.77 5.63
CA ARG A 280 -12.23 0.29 5.64
C ARG A 280 -12.79 0.12 4.23
N MET A 281 -12.61 1.13 3.37
CA MET A 281 -13.01 1.08 1.96
C MET A 281 -12.34 -0.10 1.26
N ARG A 282 -11.03 -0.27 1.49
CA ARG A 282 -10.24 -1.30 0.83
C ARG A 282 -10.65 -2.70 1.24
N LEU A 283 -10.88 -2.92 2.53
CA LEU A 283 -11.43 -4.16 3.05
C LEU A 283 -12.77 -4.50 2.38
N SER A 284 -13.65 -3.52 2.20
CA SER A 284 -14.93 -3.74 1.51
C SER A 284 -14.75 -4.18 0.06
N VAL A 285 -13.83 -3.56 -0.69
CA VAL A 285 -13.53 -3.94 -2.08
C VAL A 285 -12.96 -5.36 -2.15
N GLU A 286 -12.00 -5.67 -1.29
CA GLU A 286 -11.34 -6.98 -1.29
C GLU A 286 -12.26 -8.11 -0.80
N ASP A 287 -13.19 -7.82 0.12
CA ASP A 287 -14.22 -8.77 0.55
C ASP A 287 -15.22 -9.10 -0.58
N ILE A 288 -15.53 -8.11 -1.43
CA ILE A 288 -16.33 -8.33 -2.65
C ILE A 288 -15.54 -9.23 -3.62
N MET A 289 -14.29 -8.90 -3.91
CA MET A 289 -13.46 -9.64 -4.88
C MET A 289 -13.17 -11.08 -4.43
N SER A 290 -12.96 -11.30 -3.14
CA SER A 290 -12.66 -12.63 -2.56
C SER A 290 -13.87 -13.54 -2.45
N SER A 291 -15.09 -13.01 -2.50
CA SER A 291 -16.32 -13.81 -2.48
C SER A 291 -16.63 -14.55 -3.80
N THR A 292 -15.79 -14.35 -4.83
CA THR A 292 -15.86 -15.10 -6.09
C THR A 292 -15.32 -16.53 -5.87
N PRO A 293 -16.07 -17.61 -6.13
CA PRO A 293 -15.74 -19.00 -5.70
C PRO A 293 -14.46 -19.65 -6.24
N VAL A 294 -13.56 -18.91 -6.89
CA VAL A 294 -12.58 -19.47 -7.85
C VAL A 294 -11.44 -20.27 -7.19
N PHE A 295 -11.14 -20.07 -5.90
CA PHE A 295 -9.89 -20.59 -5.30
C PHE A 295 -10.04 -21.69 -4.23
N ALA A 296 -11.26 -21.98 -3.76
CA ALA A 296 -11.43 -22.88 -2.61
C ALA A 296 -11.14 -24.36 -2.92
N ASN A 297 -11.23 -24.79 -4.18
CA ASN A 297 -11.16 -26.22 -4.51
C ASN A 297 -9.74 -26.77 -4.72
N ASN A 298 -8.74 -25.94 -5.08
CA ASN A 298 -7.41 -26.45 -5.45
C ASN A 298 -6.40 -26.46 -4.29
N LEU A 299 -6.50 -25.54 -3.32
CA LEU A 299 -5.53 -25.45 -2.23
C LEU A 299 -5.74 -26.47 -1.09
N LEU A 300 -6.95 -27.01 -0.96
CA LEU A 300 -7.24 -28.08 0.02
C LEU A 300 -6.65 -29.43 -0.39
N ILE A 301 -6.31 -29.63 -1.68
CA ILE A 301 -5.80 -30.91 -2.20
C ILE A 301 -4.30 -31.07 -1.90
N ALA A 302 -3.54 -29.97 -1.77
CA ALA A 302 -2.09 -30.05 -1.58
C ALA A 302 -1.66 -30.29 -0.12
N SER A 303 -2.56 -30.14 0.87
CA SER A 303 -2.17 -30.18 2.28
C SER A 303 -2.38 -31.51 3.01
N ASN A 304 -3.06 -32.51 2.44
CA ASN A 304 -3.20 -33.82 3.09
C ASN A 304 -3.64 -34.93 2.12
N THR A 305 -2.75 -35.86 1.80
CA THR A 305 -2.91 -37.28 2.15
C THR A 305 -1.62 -38.04 1.78
N LYS A 306 -0.72 -38.22 2.75
CA LYS A 306 0.08 -39.45 2.75
C LYS A 306 -0.91 -40.60 2.96
N PRO A 307 -0.99 -41.60 2.06
CA PRO A 307 -1.88 -42.73 2.27
C PRO A 307 -1.49 -43.42 3.58
N ALA A 308 -2.45 -43.52 4.49
CA ALA A 308 -2.29 -44.32 5.69
C ALA A 308 -2.01 -45.78 5.28
N PRO A 309 -1.10 -46.49 5.96
CA PRO A 309 -0.77 -47.86 5.63
C PRO A 309 -2.02 -48.75 5.72
N PRO A 310 -2.19 -49.69 4.77
CA PRO A 310 -3.36 -50.56 4.73
C PRO A 310 -3.28 -51.58 5.86
N GLY A 311 -4.01 -51.33 6.94
CA GLY A 311 -4.21 -52.34 7.98
C GLY A 311 -4.37 -51.78 9.38
N ALA A 312 -5.56 -51.26 9.70
CA ALA A 312 -6.05 -51.27 11.08
C ALA A 312 -7.55 -50.97 11.16
N SER A 313 -8.28 -51.95 11.70
CA SER A 313 -9.37 -51.77 12.67
C SER A 313 -10.71 -51.17 12.19
N LYS A 314 -11.68 -52.08 12.07
CA LYS A 314 -13.12 -51.79 12.13
C LYS A 314 -13.50 -51.26 13.52
N THR A 315 -13.48 -49.95 13.72
CA THR A 315 -14.18 -49.31 14.85
C THR A 315 -15.52 -48.77 14.39
N ARG A 316 -16.54 -49.64 14.41
CA ARG A 316 -17.95 -49.26 14.32
C ARG A 316 -18.36 -48.64 15.66
N GLY A 317 -18.74 -47.36 15.67
CA GLY A 317 -19.43 -46.79 16.85
C GLY A 317 -19.21 -45.31 17.19
N ARG A 318 -18.47 -44.52 16.39
CA ARG A 318 -18.17 -43.11 16.73
C ARG A 318 -18.63 -42.06 15.70
N GLY A 319 -19.46 -42.45 14.73
CA GLY A 319 -19.86 -41.60 13.60
C GLY A 319 -20.84 -40.47 13.94
N ASP A 320 -21.69 -40.63 14.95
CA ASP A 320 -22.77 -39.66 15.20
C ASP A 320 -22.31 -38.39 15.93
N GLU A 321 -21.34 -38.47 16.83
CA GLU A 321 -20.82 -37.29 17.53
C GLU A 321 -20.01 -36.39 16.60
N ASP A 322 -19.17 -36.97 15.74
CA ASP A 322 -18.36 -36.20 14.80
C ASP A 322 -19.22 -35.51 13.73
N THR A 323 -20.33 -36.15 13.32
CA THR A 323 -21.30 -35.55 12.39
C THR A 323 -22.03 -34.36 13.02
N LYS A 324 -22.40 -34.46 14.31
CA LYS A 324 -23.02 -33.34 15.05
C LYS A 324 -22.04 -32.18 15.26
N ALA A 325 -20.78 -32.46 15.60
CA ALA A 325 -19.76 -31.43 15.76
C ALA A 325 -19.51 -30.68 14.44
N LYS A 326 -19.39 -31.42 13.32
CA LYS A 326 -19.26 -30.83 11.97
C LYS A 326 -20.47 -29.98 11.59
N ALA A 327 -21.69 -30.43 11.90
CA ALA A 327 -22.90 -29.68 11.64
C ALA A 327 -22.97 -28.38 12.46
N LEU A 328 -22.51 -28.38 13.71
CA LEU A 328 -22.47 -27.20 14.56
C LEU A 328 -21.47 -26.16 14.03
N VAL A 329 -20.26 -26.60 13.68
CA VAL A 329 -19.24 -25.74 13.05
C VAL A 329 -19.75 -25.16 11.72
N ALA A 330 -20.39 -25.97 10.87
CA ALA A 330 -20.98 -25.50 9.63
C ALA A 330 -22.07 -24.44 9.87
N ARG A 331 -22.90 -24.61 10.91
CA ARG A 331 -23.93 -23.64 11.30
C ARG A 331 -23.33 -22.34 11.79
N GLU A 332 -22.28 -22.38 12.59
CA GLU A 332 -21.55 -21.19 13.05
C GLU A 332 -20.88 -20.44 11.89
N ILE A 333 -20.26 -21.17 10.95
CA ILE A 333 -19.68 -20.60 9.73
C ILE A 333 -20.76 -19.93 8.89
N ASN A 334 -21.91 -20.59 8.69
CA ASN A 334 -23.02 -20.04 7.92
C ASN A 334 -23.65 -18.81 8.59
N ALA A 335 -23.81 -18.82 9.92
CA ALA A 335 -24.27 -17.66 10.69
C ALA A 335 -23.27 -16.49 10.59
N SER A 336 -21.97 -16.77 10.65
CA SER A 336 -20.91 -15.79 10.45
C SER A 336 -20.95 -15.21 9.02
N LYS A 337 -21.11 -16.04 7.99
CA LYS A 337 -21.29 -15.61 6.59
C LYS A 337 -22.53 -14.74 6.41
N ALA A 338 -23.66 -15.12 7.03
CA ALA A 338 -24.90 -14.35 6.97
C ALA A 338 -24.75 -12.96 7.62
N ARG A 339 -24.11 -12.89 8.79
CA ARG A 339 -23.80 -11.61 9.46
C ARG A 339 -22.88 -10.73 8.61
N ARG A 340 -21.85 -11.31 7.99
CA ARG A 340 -20.97 -10.58 7.05
C ARG A 340 -21.72 -10.09 5.82
N CYS A 341 -22.61 -10.90 5.26
CA CYS A 341 -23.45 -10.50 4.11
C CYS A 341 -24.40 -9.34 4.48
N TYR A 342 -25.03 -9.39 5.65
CA TYR A 342 -25.86 -8.31 6.16
C TYR A 342 -25.05 -7.02 6.36
N HIS A 343 -23.91 -7.11 7.06
CA HIS A 343 -23.04 -5.97 7.28
C HIS A 343 -22.49 -5.39 5.97
N ARG A 344 -22.23 -6.23 4.95
CA ARG A 344 -21.85 -5.80 3.60
C ARG A 344 -22.95 -4.93 2.96
N ARG A 345 -24.20 -5.36 3.03
CA ARG A 345 -25.34 -4.57 2.51
C ARG A 345 -25.49 -3.25 3.25
N GLU A 346 -25.34 -3.27 4.57
CA GLU A 346 -25.38 -2.07 5.41
C GLU A 346 -24.26 -1.07 5.04
N LEU A 347 -23.03 -1.55 4.87
CA LEU A 347 -21.91 -0.71 4.42
C LEU A 347 -22.14 -0.13 3.01
N GLN A 348 -22.65 -0.93 2.07
CA GLN A 348 -22.99 -0.46 0.74
C GLN A 348 -24.07 0.63 0.79
N LEU A 349 -25.09 0.48 1.63
CA LEU A 349 -26.12 1.49 1.84
C LEU A 349 -25.52 2.79 2.40
N LEU A 350 -24.61 2.71 3.38
CA LEU A 350 -23.94 3.89 3.93
C LEU A 350 -23.09 4.63 2.87
N VAL A 351 -22.34 3.90 2.04
CA VAL A 351 -21.54 4.48 0.95
C VAL A 351 -22.45 5.16 -0.08
N LEU A 352 -23.54 4.52 -0.48
CA LEU A 352 -24.52 5.10 -1.41
C LEU A 352 -25.20 6.35 -0.84
N GLN A 353 -25.51 6.35 0.46
CA GLN A 353 -26.05 7.53 1.15
C GLN A 353 -25.04 8.68 1.18
N GLU A 354 -23.77 8.40 1.42
CA GLU A 354 -22.72 9.43 1.41
C GLU A 354 -22.51 10.00 0.00
N GLN A 355 -22.48 9.15 -1.02
CA GLN A 355 -22.44 9.58 -2.42
C GLN A 355 -23.64 10.44 -2.80
N SER A 356 -24.85 10.04 -2.40
CA SER A 356 -26.07 10.83 -2.61
C SER A 356 -26.00 12.20 -1.95
N ARG A 357 -25.46 12.29 -0.72
CA ARG A 357 -25.22 13.56 -0.03
C ARG A 357 -24.17 14.41 -0.74
N ALA A 358 -23.09 13.80 -1.23
CA ALA A 358 -22.06 14.49 -1.99
C ALA A 358 -22.60 15.07 -3.30
N PHE A 359 -23.37 14.30 -4.07
CA PHE A 359 -24.05 14.77 -5.27
C PHE A 359 -25.05 15.88 -4.97
N SER A 360 -25.79 15.78 -3.86
CA SER A 360 -26.73 16.83 -3.43
C SER A 360 -26.01 18.14 -3.13
N ARG A 361 -24.87 18.09 -2.43
CA ARG A 361 -24.02 19.27 -2.18
C ARG A 361 -23.49 19.87 -3.47
N ARG A 362 -22.98 19.03 -4.38
CA ARG A 362 -22.45 19.49 -5.68
C ARG A 362 -23.54 20.13 -6.55
N ASN A 363 -24.74 19.56 -6.58
CA ASN A 363 -25.88 20.15 -7.28
C ASN A 363 -26.31 21.49 -6.67
N ALA A 364 -26.23 21.64 -5.34
CA ALA A 364 -26.50 22.91 -4.68
C ALA A 364 -25.46 23.98 -5.04
N GLU A 365 -24.17 23.62 -5.14
CA GLU A 365 -23.12 24.52 -5.64
C GLU A 365 -23.37 24.94 -7.09
N LEU A 366 -23.63 23.98 -7.99
CA LEU A 366 -23.91 24.27 -9.40
C LEU A 366 -25.12 25.18 -9.59
N ARG A 367 -26.16 25.04 -8.75
CA ARG A 367 -27.30 25.97 -8.77
C ARG A 367 -26.91 27.39 -8.37
N LYS A 368 -26.01 27.56 -7.39
CA LYS A 368 -25.49 28.89 -7.02
C LYS A 368 -24.65 29.48 -8.14
N ASP A 369 -23.82 28.68 -8.78
CA ASP A 369 -22.99 29.12 -9.91
C ASP A 369 -23.86 29.51 -11.11
N ASN A 370 -24.90 28.73 -11.44
CA ASN A 370 -25.86 29.06 -12.50
C ASN A 370 -26.60 30.37 -12.20
N ALA A 371 -27.10 30.57 -10.99
CA ALA A 371 -27.76 31.82 -10.60
C ALA A 371 -26.83 33.03 -10.75
N ARG A 372 -25.54 32.86 -10.41
CA ARG A 372 -24.52 33.91 -10.62
C ARG A 372 -24.28 34.20 -12.10
N ILE A 373 -24.24 33.17 -12.95
CA ILE A 373 -24.09 33.35 -14.40
C ILE A 373 -25.32 34.08 -14.98
N GLU A 374 -26.53 33.73 -14.56
CA GLU A 374 -27.76 34.40 -14.99
C GLU A 374 -27.77 35.88 -14.61
N ASP A 375 -27.34 36.24 -13.39
CA ASP A 375 -27.18 37.62 -12.95
C ASP A 375 -26.16 38.39 -13.81
N LEU A 376 -25.00 37.79 -14.08
CA LEU A 376 -23.98 38.39 -14.96
C LEU A 376 -24.50 38.60 -16.39
N LEU A 377 -25.27 37.65 -16.93
CA LEU A 377 -25.89 37.77 -18.24
C LEU A 377 -26.93 38.89 -18.28
N LEU A 378 -27.72 39.05 -17.20
CA LEU A 378 -28.69 40.14 -17.08
C LEU A 378 -27.99 41.50 -17.07
N GLN A 379 -26.91 41.64 -16.28
CA GLN A 379 -26.11 42.86 -16.23
C GLN A 379 -25.45 43.18 -17.58
N ALA A 380 -24.93 42.17 -18.28
CA ALA A 380 -24.35 42.35 -19.61
C ALA A 380 -25.40 42.82 -20.63
N ARG A 381 -26.60 42.22 -20.63
CA ARG A 381 -27.72 42.65 -21.49
C ARG A 381 -28.15 44.10 -21.20
N ALA A 382 -28.21 44.49 -19.92
CA ALA A 382 -28.54 45.85 -19.54
C ALA A 382 -27.49 46.87 -20.04
N ARG A 383 -26.19 46.52 -20.01
CA ARG A 383 -25.12 47.37 -20.56
C ARG A 383 -25.20 47.49 -22.07
N VAL A 384 -25.41 46.40 -22.80
CA VAL A 384 -25.58 46.43 -24.26
C VAL A 384 -26.78 47.29 -24.64
N ALA A 385 -27.90 47.18 -23.93
CA ALA A 385 -29.06 48.03 -24.17
C ALA A 385 -28.79 49.53 -23.93
N LEU A 386 -27.93 49.89 -22.96
CA LEU A 386 -27.52 51.29 -22.75
C LEU A 386 -26.58 51.80 -23.86
N GLU A 387 -25.74 50.93 -24.41
CA GLU A 387 -24.82 51.28 -25.51
C GLU A 387 -25.52 51.38 -26.87
N GLU A 388 -26.60 50.63 -27.11
CA GLU A 388 -27.36 50.64 -28.38
C GLU A 388 -28.31 51.85 -28.53
N PHE A 389 -28.63 52.58 -27.46
CA PHE A 389 -29.49 53.77 -27.51
C PHE A 389 -28.81 55.04 -26.97
N PRO A 390 -27.69 55.51 -27.57
CA PRO A 390 -26.96 56.68 -27.08
C PRO A 390 -27.67 58.03 -27.33
N TYR A 391 -28.85 58.05 -27.96
CA TYR A 391 -29.52 59.27 -28.45
C TYR A 391 -30.79 59.67 -27.67
N PHE A 392 -31.03 59.12 -26.48
CA PHE A 392 -32.14 59.51 -25.59
C PHE A 392 -31.66 60.19 -24.29
N THR A 393 -30.59 60.97 -24.36
CA THR A 393 -30.17 61.92 -23.32
C THR A 393 -30.17 63.34 -23.84
#